data_AF-A0A350UH35-F1
#
_entry.id   AF-A0A350UH35-F1
#
_cell.length_a   1.000
_cell.length_b   1.000
_cell.length_c   1.000
_cell.angle_alpha   90.00
_cell.angle_beta   90.00
_cell.angle_gamma   90.00
#
_symmetry.space_group_name_H-M   'P 1'
#
loop_
_entity.id
_entity.type
_entity.pdbx_description
1 polymer ?
#
loop_
_entity_poly.entity_id
_entity_poly.type
_entity_poly.pdbx_seq_one_letter_code
_entity_poly.pdbx_strand_id
1 'polypeptide(L)'
;MSEHNRSERARRNGAKSKGPTSTTGKRWSSKNSFKTGLYAKTIEAFPKELQDHYNRIHKAYRTDYRPSDSIEDDLLAQMAFNRTRY
;
A
#
# COMPACT_ATOMS: atom_id res chain seq x y z
N MET A 1 2.52 1.18 38.92
CA MET A 1 2.70 2.21 37.87
C MET A 1 1.43 2.24 37.03
N SER A 2 0.50 3.11 37.44
CA SER A 2 -0.95 2.91 37.38
C SER A 2 -1.64 3.49 36.15
N GLU A 3 -2.85 2.99 35.87
CA GLU A 3 -3.78 3.35 34.77
C GLU A 3 -4.01 4.86 34.57
N HIS A 4 -3.76 5.70 35.57
CA HIS A 4 -3.88 7.15 35.50
C HIS A 4 -3.04 7.79 34.38
N ASN A 5 -1.95 7.14 33.96
CA ASN A 5 -1.06 7.69 32.92
C ASN A 5 -1.57 7.47 31.48
N ARG A 6 -2.35 6.41 31.21
CA ARG A 6 -2.83 6.13 29.84
C ARG A 6 -3.94 7.08 29.40
N SER A 7 -4.90 7.35 30.28
CA SER A 7 -6.04 8.21 29.98
C SER A 7 -5.63 9.66 29.70
N GLU A 8 -4.73 10.22 30.52
CA GLU A 8 -4.20 11.57 30.29
C GLU A 8 -3.37 11.67 29.01
N ARG A 9 -2.55 10.67 28.71
CA ARG A 9 -1.80 10.61 27.44
C ARG A 9 -2.73 10.55 26.24
N ALA A 10 -3.80 9.76 26.31
CA ALA A 10 -4.81 9.69 25.25
C ALA A 10 -5.50 11.04 25.03
N ARG A 11 -5.88 11.75 26.10
CA ARG A 11 -6.44 13.10 26.02
C ARG A 11 -5.47 14.11 25.39
N ARG A 12 -4.22 14.16 25.86
CA ARG A 12 -3.18 15.05 25.29
C ARG A 12 -2.94 14.75 23.81
N ASN A 13 -2.88 13.48 23.42
CA ASN A 13 -2.65 13.09 22.02
C ASN A 13 -3.86 13.43 21.13
N GLY A 14 -5.07 13.18 21.60
CA GLY A 14 -6.29 13.55 20.88
C GLY A 14 -6.49 15.06 20.71
N ALA A 15 -5.93 15.87 21.62
CA ALA A 15 -5.89 17.34 21.48
C ALA A 15 -4.91 17.81 20.39
N LYS A 16 -3.85 17.05 20.12
CA LYS A 16 -2.86 17.37 19.06
C LYS A 16 -3.37 17.00 17.67
N SER A 17 -4.00 15.83 17.54
CA SER A 17 -4.59 15.38 16.27
C SER A 17 -5.72 14.40 16.54
N LYS A 18 -6.87 14.61 15.88
CA LYS A 18 -8.01 13.69 15.89
C LYS A 18 -7.98 12.69 14.74
N GLY A 19 -6.91 12.70 13.93
CA GLY A 19 -6.90 12.02 12.63
C GLY A 19 -7.91 12.64 11.64
N PRO A 20 -8.17 11.97 10.51
CA PRO A 20 -9.10 12.46 9.52
C PRO A 20 -10.55 12.38 10.00
N THR A 21 -11.23 13.53 10.06
CA THR A 21 -12.64 13.64 10.47
C THR A 21 -13.61 13.49 9.29
N SER A 22 -13.19 13.83 8.07
CA SER A 22 -14.01 13.70 6.86
C SER A 22 -14.09 12.25 6.36
N THR A 23 -15.19 11.91 5.69
CA THR A 23 -15.38 10.61 5.02
C THR A 23 -14.28 10.34 4.01
N THR A 24 -13.94 11.33 3.19
CA THR A 24 -12.84 11.27 2.21
C THR A 24 -11.49 11.04 2.91
N GLY A 25 -11.21 11.78 3.99
CA GLY A 25 -9.97 11.64 4.76
C GLY A 25 -9.81 10.26 5.39
N LYS A 26 -10.90 9.68 5.93
CA LYS A 26 -10.90 8.32 6.48
C LYS A 26 -10.63 7.28 5.39
N ARG A 27 -11.25 7.43 4.21
CA ARG A 27 -11.00 6.56 3.04
C ARG A 27 -9.56 6.63 2.54
N TRP A 28 -8.92 7.80 2.61
CA TRP A 28 -7.49 7.91 2.30
C TRP A 28 -6.62 7.27 3.37
N SER A 29 -6.91 7.51 4.65
CA SER A 29 -6.18 6.91 5.75
C SER A 29 -6.24 5.38 5.74
N SER A 30 -7.38 4.79 5.36
CA SER A 30 -7.51 3.33 5.24
C SER A 30 -6.70 2.75 4.08
N LYS A 31 -6.27 3.57 3.13
CA LYS A 31 -5.43 3.15 2.00
C LYS A 31 -3.93 3.22 2.30
N ASN A 32 -3.52 3.86 3.40
CA ASN A 32 -2.10 4.00 3.76
C ASN A 32 -1.42 2.65 4.02
N SER A 33 -2.17 1.61 4.45
CA SER A 33 -1.67 0.24 4.59
C SER A 33 -1.20 -0.35 3.25
N PHE A 34 -1.86 0.02 2.15
CA PHE A 34 -1.48 -0.40 0.80
C PHE A 34 -0.32 0.43 0.25
N LYS A 35 -0.17 1.68 0.69
CA LYS A 35 0.89 2.58 0.22
C LYS A 35 2.29 2.03 0.51
N THR A 36 2.51 1.54 1.73
CA THR A 36 3.84 1.00 2.09
C THR A 36 4.03 -0.43 1.63
N GLY A 37 2.94 -1.18 1.40
CA GLY A 37 2.99 -2.56 0.92
C GLY A 37 3.83 -3.51 1.79
N LEU A 38 4.20 -3.09 3.01
CA LEU A 38 5.26 -3.70 3.82
C LEU A 38 4.98 -5.15 4.19
N TYR A 39 3.70 -5.52 4.25
CA TYR A 39 3.22 -6.86 4.57
C TYR A 39 2.52 -7.57 3.40
N ALA A 40 2.37 -6.89 2.26
CA ALA A 40 1.65 -7.47 1.15
C ALA A 40 2.59 -8.35 0.33
N LYS A 41 2.37 -9.66 0.41
CA LYS A 41 3.15 -10.70 -0.29
C LYS A 41 2.75 -10.82 -1.76
N THR A 42 1.53 -10.44 -2.11
CA THR A 42 0.98 -10.60 -3.45
C THR A 42 0.05 -9.43 -3.81
N ILE A 43 -0.20 -9.20 -5.11
CA ILE A 43 -1.03 -8.08 -5.60
C ILE A 43 -2.53 -8.30 -5.33
N GLU A 44 -2.97 -9.55 -5.16
CA GLU A 44 -4.37 -9.91 -4.90
C GLU A 44 -4.88 -9.36 -3.56
N ALA A 45 -3.99 -9.07 -2.63
CA ALA A 45 -4.33 -8.42 -1.36
C ALA A 45 -4.68 -6.92 -1.49
N PHE A 46 -4.46 -6.33 -2.67
CA PHE A 46 -4.72 -4.92 -2.93
C PHE A 46 -6.12 -4.71 -3.57
N PRO A 47 -6.70 -3.50 -3.48
CA PRO A 47 -7.89 -3.13 -4.22
C PRO A 47 -7.78 -3.41 -5.72
N LYS A 48 -8.91 -3.72 -6.36
CA LYS A 48 -8.98 -4.10 -7.78
C LYS A 48 -8.33 -3.07 -8.71
N GLU A 49 -8.45 -1.78 -8.40
CA GLU A 49 -7.87 -0.72 -9.20
C GLU A 49 -6.34 -0.77 -9.23
N LEU A 50 -5.71 -1.17 -8.13
CA LEU A 50 -4.26 -1.36 -8.05
C LEU A 50 -3.83 -2.66 -8.73
N GLN A 51 -4.63 -3.73 -8.62
CA GLN A 51 -4.40 -4.96 -9.37
C GLN A 51 -4.42 -4.69 -10.88
N ASP A 52 -5.42 -3.95 -11.37
CA ASP A 52 -5.54 -3.60 -12.79
C ASP A 52 -4.40 -2.70 -13.24
N HIS A 53 -3.93 -1.79 -12.39
CA HIS A 53 -2.76 -0.95 -12.68
C HIS A 53 -1.47 -1.78 -12.79
N TYR A 54 -1.23 -2.67 -11.83
CA TYR A 54 -0.12 -3.61 -11.87
C TYR A 54 -0.14 -4.44 -13.15
N ASN A 55 -1.28 -5.05 -13.48
CA ASN A 55 -1.43 -5.89 -14.67
C ASN A 55 -1.14 -5.12 -15.97
N ARG A 56 -1.55 -3.85 -16.06
CA ARG A 56 -1.22 -2.99 -17.21
C ARG A 56 0.29 -2.75 -17.35
N ILE A 57 0.97 -2.41 -16.25
CA ILE A 57 2.42 -2.16 -16.26
C ILE A 57 3.18 -3.46 -16.56
N HIS A 58 2.82 -4.55 -15.89
CA HIS A 58 3.48 -5.85 -16.08
C HIS A 58 3.35 -6.33 -17.53
N LYS A 59 2.16 -6.19 -18.13
CA LYS A 59 1.95 -6.52 -19.55
C LYS A 59 2.81 -5.65 -20.48
N ALA A 60 2.92 -4.35 -20.21
CA ALA A 60 3.78 -3.46 -20.99
C ALA A 60 5.24 -3.90 -20.91
N TYR A 61 5.75 -4.14 -19.70
CA TYR A 61 7.13 -4.61 -19.48
C TYR A 61 7.42 -5.92 -20.20
N ARG A 62 6.53 -6.92 -20.09
CA ARG A 62 6.69 -8.18 -20.82
C ARG A 62 6.70 -7.99 -22.34
N THR A 63 5.93 -7.03 -22.86
CA THR A 63 5.89 -6.74 -24.31
C THR A 63 7.20 -6.11 -24.78
N ASP A 64 7.73 -5.17 -24.00
CA ASP A 64 8.92 -4.40 -24.33
C ASP A 64 10.21 -5.22 -24.17
N TYR A 65 10.34 -5.95 -23.05
CA TYR A 65 11.56 -6.67 -22.70
C TYR A 65 11.60 -8.11 -23.21
N ARG A 66 10.45 -8.72 -23.53
CA ARG A 66 10.33 -10.09 -24.07
C ARG A 66 11.17 -11.11 -23.27
N PRO A 67 10.83 -11.35 -21.98
CA PRO A 67 11.61 -12.24 -21.13
C PRO A 67 11.70 -13.64 -21.74
N SER A 68 12.90 -14.19 -21.71
CA SER A 68 13.27 -15.49 -22.29
C SER A 68 13.17 -16.62 -21.28
N ASP A 69 13.22 -16.30 -19.98
CA ASP A 69 13.10 -17.25 -18.89
C ASP A 69 12.21 -16.74 -17.74
N SER A 70 12.02 -17.58 -16.73
CA SER A 70 11.21 -17.26 -15.56
C SER A 70 11.87 -16.23 -14.63
N ILE A 71 13.20 -16.11 -14.66
CA ILE A 71 13.93 -15.17 -13.79
C ILE A 71 13.70 -13.74 -14.29
N GLU A 72 13.85 -13.54 -15.59
CA GLU A 72 13.54 -12.26 -16.24
C GLU A 72 12.08 -11.89 -16.00
N ASP A 73 11.16 -12.83 -16.12
CA ASP A 73 9.74 -12.58 -15.85
C ASP A 73 9.47 -12.18 -14.40
N ASP A 74 10.07 -12.88 -13.43
CA ASP A 74 9.95 -12.56 -12.00
C ASP A 74 10.51 -11.16 -11.69
N LEU A 75 11.60 -10.76 -12.33
CA LEU A 75 12.16 -9.42 -12.20
C LEU A 75 11.20 -8.36 -12.77
N LEU A 76 10.60 -8.60 -13.94
CA LEU A 76 9.61 -7.69 -14.51
C LEU A 76 8.36 -7.57 -13.63
N ALA A 77 7.90 -8.67 -13.03
CA ALA A 77 6.80 -8.66 -12.07
C ALA A 77 7.15 -7.81 -10.84
N GLN A 78 8.35 -7.96 -10.27
CA GLN A 78 8.82 -7.13 -9.15
C GLN A 78 8.90 -5.65 -9.53
N MET A 79 9.43 -5.34 -10.71
CA MET A 79 9.50 -3.96 -11.22
C MET A 79 8.10 -3.35 -11.39
N ALA A 80 7.15 -4.09 -11.95
CA ALA A 80 5.78 -3.63 -12.14
C ALA A 80 5.07 -3.42 -10.78
N PHE A 81 5.31 -4.31 -9.83
CA PHE A 81 4.76 -4.22 -8.49
C PHE A 81 5.29 -3.01 -7.73
N ASN A 82 6.60 -2.78 -7.78
CA ASN A 82 7.24 -1.60 -7.19
C ASN A 82 6.77 -0.30 -7.86
N ARG A 83 6.56 -0.29 -9.18
CA ARG A 83 6.01 0.86 -9.91
C ARG A 83 4.56 1.16 -9.56
N THR A 84 3.79 0.16 -9.16
CA THR A 84 2.38 0.30 -8.76
C THR A 84 2.24 0.84 -7.33
N ARG A 85 3.26 0.64 -6.48
CA ARG A 85 3.35 1.13 -5.10
C ARG A 85 3.86 2.57 -5.06
N TYR A 86 2.96 3.55 -5.23
CA TYR A 86 3.21 4.97 -4.90
C TYR A 86 2.15 5.53 -3.95
#